data_AF-A0A4S5AMI9-F1
#
_entry.id   AF-A0A4S5AMI9-F1
#
_cell.length_a   1.000
_cell.length_b   1.000
_cell.length_c   1.000
_cell.angle_alpha   90.00
_cell.angle_beta   90.00
_cell.angle_gamma   90.00
#
_symmetry.space_group_name_H-M   'P 1'
#
loop_
_entity.id
_entity.type
_entity.pdbx_description
1 polymer ?
#
loop_
_entity_poly.entity_id
_entity_poly.type
_entity_poly.pdbx_seq_one_letter_code
_entity_poly.pdbx_strand_id
1 'polypeptide(L)'
;MVVSAVTSVEPLGPWAASTRSRVVRTLARCAVRPLLTALPATGPARVALRAFIAGPAVLDLLPGGPASLVRPSRTPAGEWILPPGTPPRGGDVVLFLHGGGYVAGSARTYRAAMRLLAAETGFPVLALDYRLAPEHPIPAALDDALAAYEILLGDGRPRPVHVVADSAGAHLAIEMLAELATRGAPGPRRMVLFSPVLDPESPQADARDRSCPDPVVSPQFVRRCVSAARGGDPTGVTDALSRLDGVADDSLPAVLSLLGDTECYADDTWRLHRRLDRAGVENRWRAMPGQIHSFLVFARWLPEGRAAVVEAARFLRAGSP
;
A
#
# COMPACT_ATOMS: atom_id res chain seq x y z
N MET A 1 6.87 -29.31 26.93
CA MET A 1 5.85 -28.30 26.57
C MET A 1 6.23 -27.79 25.19
N VAL A 2 5.69 -28.44 24.15
CA VAL A 2 6.12 -28.23 22.76
C VAL A 2 5.27 -27.11 22.18
N VAL A 3 5.86 -25.93 21.99
CA VAL A 3 5.23 -24.84 21.24
C VAL A 3 5.35 -25.21 19.76
N SER A 4 4.31 -25.83 19.23
CA SER A 4 4.10 -25.95 17.79
C SER A 4 3.68 -24.57 17.27
N ALA A 5 4.66 -23.71 16.99
CA ALA A 5 4.43 -22.55 16.15
C ALA A 5 4.14 -23.07 14.73
N VAL A 6 2.86 -23.18 14.41
CA VAL A 6 2.39 -23.49 13.07
C VAL A 6 2.76 -22.29 12.19
N THR A 7 3.97 -22.31 11.66
CA THR A 7 4.30 -21.65 10.39
C THR A 7 3.58 -22.45 9.31
N SER A 8 2.27 -22.29 9.19
CA SER A 8 1.56 -22.79 8.02
C SER A 8 1.94 -21.88 6.86
N VAL A 9 3.05 -22.22 6.20
CA VAL A 9 3.17 -21.99 4.76
C VAL A 9 2.05 -22.83 4.18
N GLU A 10 0.88 -22.21 3.98
CA GLU A 10 -0.19 -22.86 3.24
C GLU A 10 0.41 -23.39 1.93
N PRO A 11 0.22 -24.68 1.61
CA PRO A 11 0.73 -25.25 0.38
C PRO A 11 0.18 -24.46 -0.81
N LEU A 12 1.04 -24.23 -1.80
CA LEU A 12 0.78 -23.48 -3.03
C LEU A 12 -0.60 -23.82 -3.62
N GLY A 13 -1.60 -22.98 -3.36
CA GLY A 13 -2.75 -22.83 -4.26
C GLY A 13 -2.25 -22.32 -5.63
N PRO A 14 -3.02 -22.48 -6.73
CA PRO A 14 -2.53 -22.50 -8.12
C PRO A 14 -2.14 -21.11 -8.67
N TRP A 15 -1.25 -20.38 -8.01
CA TRP A 15 -0.75 -19.06 -8.39
C TRP A 15 0.54 -19.17 -9.19
N ALA A 16 0.58 -20.08 -10.17
CA ALA A 16 1.62 -20.03 -11.18
C ALA A 16 1.44 -18.73 -11.98
N ALA A 17 2.54 -18.00 -12.20
CA ALA A 17 2.51 -16.77 -12.99
C ALA A 17 1.87 -17.05 -14.35
N SER A 18 0.76 -16.36 -14.64
CA SER A 18 0.05 -16.45 -15.90
C SER A 18 0.90 -15.92 -17.05
N THR A 19 0.57 -16.30 -18.28
CA THR A 19 1.21 -15.74 -19.48
C THR A 19 1.10 -14.21 -19.51
N ARG A 20 -0.03 -13.65 -19.05
CA ARG A 20 -0.22 -12.19 -18.95
C ARG A 20 0.75 -11.57 -17.95
N SER A 21 0.89 -12.15 -16.77
CA SER A 21 1.85 -11.71 -15.75
C SER A 21 3.29 -11.74 -16.31
N ARG A 22 3.69 -12.79 -17.02
CA ARG A 22 5.02 -12.86 -17.65
C ARG A 22 5.24 -11.77 -18.69
N VAL A 23 4.24 -11.48 -19.53
CA VAL A 23 4.31 -10.38 -20.51
C VAL A 23 4.43 -9.02 -19.80
N VAL A 24 3.59 -8.76 -18.80
CA VAL A 24 3.65 -7.53 -17.98
C VAL A 24 5.02 -7.37 -17.35
N ARG A 25 5.55 -8.43 -16.75
CA ARG A 25 6.86 -8.42 -16.11
C ARG A 25 7.99 -8.11 -17.09
N THR A 26 7.97 -8.70 -18.28
CA THR A 26 8.96 -8.42 -19.32
C THR A 26 8.86 -6.97 -19.80
N LEU A 27 7.65 -6.48 -20.09
CA LEU A 27 7.43 -5.08 -20.49
C LEU A 27 7.86 -4.11 -19.39
N ALA A 28 7.54 -4.43 -18.13
CA ALA A 28 7.96 -3.63 -17.00
C ALA A 28 9.48 -3.51 -16.96
N ARG A 29 10.18 -4.65 -16.99
CA ARG A 29 11.64 -4.71 -16.93
C ARG A 29 12.32 -3.96 -18.08
N CYS A 30 11.79 -4.09 -19.30
CA CYS A 30 12.41 -3.54 -20.50
C CYS A 30 12.04 -2.08 -20.79
N ALA A 31 10.88 -1.59 -20.33
CA ALA A 31 10.38 -0.25 -20.67
C ALA A 31 10.05 0.60 -19.43
N VAL A 32 9.31 0.05 -18.47
CA VAL A 32 8.83 0.80 -17.29
C VAL A 32 9.99 1.15 -16.36
N ARG A 33 10.79 0.16 -15.94
CA ARG A 33 11.90 0.39 -15.01
C ARG A 33 12.95 1.37 -15.54
N PRO A 34 13.46 1.24 -16.79
CA PRO A 34 14.42 2.21 -17.33
C PRO A 34 13.85 3.63 -17.37
N LEU A 35 12.57 3.77 -17.76
CA LEU A 35 11.91 5.07 -17.80
C LEU A 35 11.76 5.68 -16.41
N LEU A 36 11.23 4.94 -15.43
CA LEU A 36 11.12 5.41 -14.04
C LEU A 36 12.49 5.77 -13.46
N THR A 37 13.52 4.97 -13.75
CA THR A 37 14.90 5.22 -13.29
C THR A 37 15.53 6.45 -13.95
N ALA A 38 15.10 6.84 -15.15
CA ALA A 38 15.59 8.04 -15.83
C ALA A 38 14.82 9.32 -15.45
N LEU A 39 13.49 9.24 -15.28
CA LEU A 39 12.64 10.42 -15.08
C LEU A 39 12.92 11.11 -13.72
N PRO A 40 13.17 12.44 -13.69
CA PRO A 40 13.31 13.19 -12.45
C PRO A 40 12.01 13.23 -11.63
N ALA A 41 12.14 13.18 -10.30
CA ALA A 41 11.03 13.37 -9.37
C ALA A 41 10.69 14.85 -9.10
N THR A 42 11.55 15.78 -9.52
CA THR A 42 11.43 17.22 -9.32
C THR A 42 11.51 18.00 -10.64
N GLY A 43 11.30 19.31 -10.59
CA GLY A 43 11.34 20.18 -11.77
C GLY A 43 10.16 19.95 -12.73
N PRO A 44 10.21 20.46 -13.97
CA PRO A 44 9.12 20.33 -14.95
C PRO A 44 8.88 18.88 -15.40
N ALA A 45 9.92 18.06 -15.46
CA ALA A 45 9.82 16.66 -15.90
C ALA A 45 8.97 15.77 -14.96
N ARG A 46 8.73 16.20 -13.71
CA ARG A 46 7.85 15.49 -12.78
C ARG A 46 6.42 15.32 -13.30
N VAL A 47 5.95 16.23 -14.16
CA VAL A 47 4.63 16.14 -14.78
C VAL A 47 4.54 14.89 -15.67
N ALA A 48 5.60 14.57 -16.41
CA ALA A 48 5.67 13.36 -17.21
C ALA A 48 5.71 12.10 -16.33
N LEU A 49 6.47 12.12 -15.23
CA LEU A 49 6.48 11.03 -14.25
C LEU A 49 5.08 10.79 -13.65
N ARG A 50 4.38 11.84 -13.22
CA ARG A 50 3.01 11.76 -12.69
C ARG A 50 2.03 11.21 -13.72
N ALA A 51 2.08 11.71 -14.95
CA ALA A 51 1.22 11.22 -16.03
C ALA A 51 1.47 9.74 -16.33
N PHE A 52 2.73 9.31 -16.33
CA PHE A 52 3.11 7.92 -16.54
C PHE A 52 2.62 7.01 -15.41
N ILE A 53 2.84 7.38 -14.14
CA ILE A 53 2.36 6.62 -12.97
C ILE A 53 0.83 6.58 -12.90
N ALA A 54 0.15 7.64 -13.34
CA ALA A 54 -1.30 7.68 -13.44
C ALA A 54 -1.85 6.85 -14.62
N GLY A 55 -1.00 6.37 -15.54
CA GLY A 55 -1.39 5.61 -16.72
C GLY A 55 -2.37 4.46 -16.45
N PRO A 56 -2.16 3.60 -15.43
CA PRO A 56 -3.11 2.53 -15.09
C PRO A 56 -4.54 3.00 -14.82
N ALA A 57 -4.79 4.28 -14.48
CA ALA A 57 -6.13 4.82 -14.32
C ALA A 57 -6.99 4.69 -15.59
N VAL A 58 -6.41 4.60 -16.80
CA VAL A 58 -7.21 4.34 -18.01
C VAL A 58 -7.88 2.97 -18.00
N LEU A 59 -7.41 2.03 -17.16
CA LEU A 59 -8.07 0.73 -16.97
C LEU A 59 -9.45 0.88 -16.29
N ASP A 60 -9.73 2.00 -15.62
CA ASP A 60 -11.07 2.30 -15.11
C ASP A 60 -12.09 2.55 -16.24
N LEU A 61 -11.64 3.06 -17.39
CA LEU A 61 -12.51 3.38 -18.54
C LEU A 61 -13.02 2.14 -19.26
N LEU A 62 -12.43 0.98 -19.00
CA LEU A 62 -12.92 -0.27 -19.56
C LEU A 62 -14.36 -0.53 -19.06
N PRO A 63 -15.24 -1.16 -19.86
CA PRO A 63 -16.57 -1.56 -19.42
C PRO A 63 -16.52 -2.77 -18.47
N GLY A 64 -17.45 -2.84 -17.52
CA GLY A 64 -17.53 -3.89 -16.49
C GLY A 64 -16.89 -3.50 -15.15
N GLY A 65 -16.91 -4.40 -14.17
CA GLY A 65 -16.46 -4.15 -12.79
C GLY A 65 -17.62 -4.05 -11.81
N PRO A 66 -17.35 -4.18 -10.49
CA PRO A 66 -18.41 -4.17 -9.50
C PRO A 66 -19.12 -2.81 -9.48
N ALA A 67 -20.44 -2.86 -9.35
CA ALA A 67 -21.24 -1.66 -9.16
C ALA A 67 -20.82 -1.01 -7.83
N SER A 68 -20.13 0.12 -7.89
CA SER A 68 -19.85 0.94 -6.72
C SER A 68 -20.03 2.40 -7.05
N LEU A 69 -20.57 3.15 -6.09
CA LEU A 69 -20.72 4.59 -6.21
C LEU A 69 -19.39 5.23 -5.82
N VAL A 70 -18.81 6.00 -6.74
CA VAL A 70 -17.60 6.79 -6.47
C VAL A 70 -18.02 8.24 -6.26
N ARG A 71 -17.69 8.80 -5.09
CA ARG A 71 -17.98 10.18 -4.73
C ARG A 71 -16.68 10.91 -4.40
N PRO A 72 -16.37 12.04 -5.07
CA PRO A 72 -15.23 12.84 -4.67
C PRO A 72 -15.45 13.37 -3.25
N SER A 73 -14.37 13.44 -2.49
CA SER A 73 -14.31 14.02 -1.15
C SER A 73 -13.35 15.21 -1.16
N ARG A 74 -13.73 16.28 -0.48
CA ARG A 74 -12.87 17.47 -0.30
C ARG A 74 -12.16 17.47 1.05
N THR A 75 -12.76 16.83 2.05
CA THR A 75 -12.25 16.80 3.42
C THR A 75 -12.60 15.45 4.05
N PRO A 76 -11.66 14.50 4.09
CA PRO A 76 -10.32 14.55 3.49
C PRO A 76 -10.40 14.52 1.95
N ALA A 77 -9.38 15.05 1.26
CA ALA A 77 -9.33 15.04 -0.20
C ALA A 77 -9.16 13.61 -0.73
N GLY A 78 -9.96 13.20 -1.71
CA GLY A 78 -9.88 11.84 -2.25
C GLY A 78 -11.19 11.34 -2.85
N GLU A 79 -11.38 10.03 -2.82
CA GLU A 79 -12.58 9.37 -3.35
C GLU A 79 -13.16 8.38 -2.35
N TRP A 80 -14.46 8.55 -2.06
CA TRP A 80 -15.27 7.52 -1.43
C TRP A 80 -15.71 6.51 -2.48
N ILE A 81 -15.44 5.24 -2.22
CA ILE A 81 -15.87 4.10 -3.03
C ILE A 81 -16.83 3.29 -2.17
N LEU A 82 -18.10 3.32 -2.54
CA LEU A 82 -19.20 2.78 -1.76
C LEU A 82 -19.78 1.55 -2.47
N PRO A 83 -19.70 0.34 -1.89
CA PRO A 83 -20.40 -0.82 -2.43
C PRO A 83 -21.93 -0.65 -2.37
N PRO A 84 -22.71 -1.43 -3.13
CA PRO A 84 -24.16 -1.35 -3.10
C PRO A 84 -24.67 -1.71 -1.70
N GLY A 85 -25.65 -0.95 -1.19
CA GLY A 85 -26.23 -1.21 0.13
C GLY A 85 -25.36 -0.78 1.31
N THR A 86 -24.28 -0.01 1.11
CA THR A 86 -23.53 0.58 2.23
C THR A 86 -24.47 1.33 3.18
N PRO A 87 -24.50 0.97 4.47
CA PRO A 87 -25.32 1.69 5.43
C PRO A 87 -24.89 3.16 5.51
N PRO A 88 -25.83 4.10 5.72
CA PRO A 88 -25.48 5.52 5.84
C PRO A 88 -24.50 5.84 6.99
N ARG A 89 -24.51 5.02 8.06
CA ARG A 89 -23.65 5.15 9.25
C ARG A 89 -23.44 3.78 9.92
N GLY A 90 -22.22 3.54 10.42
CA GLY A 90 -21.83 2.31 11.14
C GLY A 90 -21.11 1.28 10.26
N GLY A 91 -20.41 0.33 10.88
CA GLY A 91 -19.66 -0.74 10.19
C GLY A 91 -18.19 -0.43 9.93
N ASP A 92 -17.43 -1.45 9.52
CA ASP A 92 -16.02 -1.34 9.16
C ASP A 92 -15.81 -0.39 7.96
N VAL A 93 -14.71 0.38 7.98
CA VAL A 93 -14.30 1.27 6.88
C VAL A 93 -12.83 1.06 6.55
N VAL A 94 -12.46 1.28 5.29
CA VAL A 94 -11.07 1.22 4.84
C VAL A 94 -10.56 2.62 4.51
N LEU A 95 -9.42 3.00 5.10
CA LEU A 95 -8.57 4.07 4.60
C LEU A 95 -7.56 3.47 3.62
N PHE A 96 -7.55 3.94 2.38
CA PHE A 96 -6.56 3.54 1.39
C PHE A 96 -5.50 4.64 1.17
N LEU A 97 -4.23 4.27 1.33
CA LEU A 97 -3.06 5.14 1.14
C LEU A 97 -2.29 4.68 -0.11
N HIS A 98 -2.35 5.48 -1.17
CA HIS A 98 -1.79 5.10 -2.47
C HIS A 98 -0.25 5.08 -2.48
N GLY A 99 0.34 4.37 -3.44
CA GLY A 99 1.78 4.40 -3.71
C GLY A 99 2.20 5.55 -4.63
N GLY A 100 3.42 5.49 -5.18
CA GLY A 100 3.95 6.54 -6.07
C GLY A 100 5.05 7.41 -5.46
N GLY A 101 5.73 6.91 -4.43
CA GLY A 101 6.95 7.53 -3.89
C GLY A 101 6.74 8.90 -3.27
N TYR A 102 5.55 9.20 -2.72
CA TYR A 102 5.15 10.54 -2.24
C TYR A 102 5.10 11.65 -3.31
N VAL A 103 5.47 11.37 -4.56
CA VAL A 103 5.57 12.37 -5.63
C VAL A 103 4.53 12.19 -6.72
N ALA A 104 3.86 11.04 -6.76
CA ALA A 104 2.86 10.68 -7.74
C ALA A 104 1.84 9.70 -7.12
N GLY A 105 0.89 9.24 -7.94
CA GLY A 105 -0.25 8.43 -7.48
C GLY A 105 -1.48 9.29 -7.19
N SER A 106 -2.60 8.62 -7.02
CA SER A 106 -3.90 9.22 -6.63
C SER A 106 -4.91 8.11 -6.35
N ALA A 107 -6.01 8.46 -5.70
CA ALA A 107 -7.20 7.62 -5.56
C ALA A 107 -7.65 7.03 -6.91
N ARG A 108 -7.61 7.86 -7.97
CA ARG A 108 -7.94 7.46 -9.34
C ARG A 108 -7.04 6.35 -9.88
N THR A 109 -5.75 6.37 -9.55
CA THR A 109 -4.77 5.37 -10.05
C THR A 109 -5.10 3.97 -9.53
N TYR A 110 -5.64 3.88 -8.32
CA TYR A 110 -5.95 2.63 -7.62
C TYR A 110 -7.44 2.30 -7.61
N ARG A 111 -8.29 3.11 -8.24
CA ARG A 111 -9.74 3.02 -8.13
C ARG A 111 -10.27 1.65 -8.56
N ALA A 112 -9.79 1.06 -9.67
CA ALA A 112 -10.18 -0.29 -10.08
C ALA A 112 -9.96 -1.33 -8.97
N ALA A 113 -8.79 -1.31 -8.32
CA ALA A 113 -8.45 -2.22 -7.23
C ALA A 113 -9.32 -1.95 -6.00
N MET A 114 -9.55 -0.68 -5.66
CA MET A 114 -10.34 -0.30 -4.49
C MET A 114 -11.84 -0.54 -4.68
N ARG A 115 -12.37 -0.44 -5.90
CA ARG A 115 -13.74 -0.87 -6.24
C ARG A 115 -13.91 -2.37 -6.04
N LEU A 116 -12.93 -3.17 -6.46
CA LEU A 116 -12.92 -4.61 -6.22
C LEU A 116 -12.82 -4.91 -4.73
N LEU A 117 -11.92 -4.26 -4.00
CA LEU A 117 -11.79 -4.42 -2.55
C LEU A 117 -13.12 -4.12 -1.85
N ALA A 118 -13.72 -2.97 -2.13
CA ALA A 118 -15.01 -2.55 -1.57
C ALA A 118 -16.14 -3.56 -1.85
N ALA A 119 -16.16 -4.15 -3.06
CA ALA A 119 -17.16 -5.15 -3.43
C ALA A 119 -16.95 -6.49 -2.70
N GLU A 120 -15.70 -6.92 -2.51
CA GLU A 120 -15.36 -8.18 -1.86
C GLU A 120 -15.42 -8.11 -0.32
N THR A 121 -15.21 -6.92 0.25
CA THR A 121 -15.35 -6.67 1.70
C THR A 121 -16.78 -6.28 2.09
N GLY A 122 -17.49 -5.55 1.23
CA GLY A 122 -18.70 -4.82 1.59
C GLY A 122 -18.42 -3.52 2.36
N PHE A 123 -17.16 -3.15 2.57
CA PHE A 123 -16.78 -1.97 3.34
C PHE A 123 -16.65 -0.74 2.44
N PRO A 124 -17.11 0.44 2.87
CA PRO A 124 -16.74 1.69 2.22
C PRO A 124 -15.21 1.88 2.27
N VAL A 125 -14.64 2.36 1.17
CA VAL A 125 -13.23 2.71 1.06
C VAL A 125 -13.10 4.21 0.84
N LEU A 126 -12.32 4.88 1.68
CA LEU A 126 -11.82 6.22 1.43
C LEU A 126 -10.41 6.09 0.84
N ALA A 127 -10.28 6.29 -0.47
CA ALA A 127 -8.97 6.42 -1.11
C ALA A 127 -8.50 7.86 -0.99
N LEU A 128 -7.45 8.08 -0.19
CA LEU A 128 -6.95 9.42 0.15
C LEU A 128 -6.07 9.96 -0.98
N ASP A 129 -6.36 11.17 -1.45
CA ASP A 129 -5.45 11.97 -2.29
C ASP A 129 -4.62 12.88 -1.38
N TYR A 130 -3.64 12.29 -0.68
CA TYR A 130 -2.76 13.05 0.21
C TYR A 130 -1.84 14.00 -0.58
N ARG A 131 -1.43 15.10 0.05
CA ARG A 131 -0.56 16.10 -0.55
C ARG A 131 0.79 15.49 -0.99
N LEU A 132 1.20 15.79 -2.22
CA LEU A 132 2.38 15.22 -2.84
C LEU A 132 3.56 16.19 -2.83
N ALA A 133 4.75 15.61 -2.70
CA ALA A 133 6.01 16.29 -2.93
C ALA A 133 6.27 16.49 -4.44
N PRO A 134 7.06 17.50 -4.84
CA PRO A 134 7.75 18.48 -3.98
C PRO A 134 6.89 19.68 -3.56
N GLU A 135 5.64 19.80 -4.04
CA GLU A 135 4.76 20.93 -3.69
C GLU A 135 4.44 20.96 -2.20
N HIS A 136 4.32 19.78 -1.60
CA HIS A 136 4.12 19.58 -0.18
C HIS A 136 5.08 18.51 0.31
N PRO A 137 6.29 18.89 0.74
CA PRO A 137 7.21 17.98 1.40
C PRO A 137 6.58 17.39 2.66
N ILE A 138 7.24 16.39 3.23
CA ILE A 138 6.87 15.90 4.56
C ILE A 138 6.85 17.04 5.60
N PRO A 139 6.04 16.94 6.67
CA PRO A 139 5.14 15.83 7.01
C PRO A 139 3.75 15.91 6.35
N ALA A 140 3.56 16.71 5.29
CA ALA A 140 2.22 16.99 4.76
C ALA A 140 1.35 15.74 4.45
N ALA A 141 1.96 14.69 3.89
CA ALA A 141 1.24 13.43 3.63
C ALA A 141 0.82 12.70 4.92
N LEU A 142 1.65 12.76 5.98
CA LEU A 142 1.34 12.19 7.29
C LEU A 142 0.24 12.99 7.98
N ASP A 143 0.29 14.32 7.92
CA ASP A 143 -0.78 15.18 8.44
C ASP A 143 -2.13 14.84 7.79
N ASP A 144 -2.15 14.67 6.47
CA ASP A 144 -3.37 14.33 5.73
C ASP A 144 -3.89 12.94 6.08
N ALA A 145 -2.99 11.96 6.25
CA ALA A 145 -3.34 10.60 6.63
C ALA A 145 -3.96 10.55 8.04
N LEU A 146 -3.34 11.25 9.01
CA LEU A 146 -3.85 11.36 10.38
C LEU A 146 -5.20 12.07 10.42
N ALA A 147 -5.33 13.21 9.74
CA ALA A 147 -6.60 13.95 9.68
C ALA A 147 -7.72 13.11 9.04
N ALA A 148 -7.41 12.37 7.97
CA ALA A 148 -8.36 11.46 7.36
C ALA A 148 -8.76 10.33 8.32
N TYR A 149 -7.79 9.74 9.01
CA TYR A 149 -8.02 8.66 9.97
C TYR A 149 -8.88 9.13 11.16
N GLU A 150 -8.60 10.31 11.71
CA GLU A 150 -9.39 10.94 12.78
C GLU A 150 -10.85 11.19 12.34
N ILE A 151 -11.07 11.68 11.12
CA ILE A 151 -12.41 11.83 10.53
C ILE A 151 -13.14 10.48 10.42
N LEU A 152 -12.43 9.41 10.08
CA LEU A 152 -13.00 8.07 9.97
C LEU A 152 -13.38 7.47 11.33
N LEU A 153 -12.59 7.73 12.38
CA LEU A 153 -12.95 7.35 13.75
C LEU A 153 -14.25 8.05 14.20
N GLY A 154 -14.43 9.31 13.80
CA GLY A 154 -15.60 10.13 14.11
C GLY A 154 -15.73 10.51 15.59
N ASP A 155 -16.83 11.20 15.94
CA ASP A 155 -17.07 11.80 17.26
C ASP A 155 -17.44 10.79 18.37
N GLY A 156 -16.60 9.78 18.61
CA GLY A 156 -16.75 8.85 19.74
C GLY A 156 -17.70 7.67 19.53
N ARG A 157 -18.08 7.38 18.27
CA ARG A 157 -18.71 6.08 17.91
C ARG A 157 -17.65 5.20 17.26
N PRO A 158 -16.96 4.32 18.03
CA PRO A 158 -15.88 3.51 17.48
C PRO A 158 -16.43 2.63 16.35
N ARG A 159 -16.02 2.94 15.12
CA ARG A 159 -16.11 2.02 14.01
C ARG A 159 -14.72 1.47 13.76
N PRO A 160 -14.56 0.17 13.45
CA PRO A 160 -13.26 -0.33 13.05
C PRO A 160 -12.78 0.37 11.77
N VAL A 161 -11.60 0.97 11.84
CA VAL A 161 -10.91 1.50 10.66
C VAL A 161 -9.81 0.52 10.29
N HIS A 162 -9.82 0.07 9.05
CA HIS A 162 -8.76 -0.72 8.45
C HIS A 162 -7.91 0.15 7.55
N VAL A 163 -6.64 -0.18 7.39
CA VAL A 163 -5.75 0.54 6.49
C VAL A 163 -5.29 -0.39 5.38
N VAL A 164 -5.42 0.05 4.14
CA VAL A 164 -4.82 -0.63 3.00
C VAL A 164 -3.85 0.34 2.35
N ALA A 165 -2.65 -0.12 2.02
CA ALA A 165 -1.64 0.76 1.48
C ALA A 165 -0.76 0.05 0.44
N ASP A 166 -0.16 0.82 -0.46
CA ASP A 166 0.74 0.29 -1.49
C ASP A 166 2.06 1.06 -1.53
N SER A 167 3.20 0.37 -1.67
CA SER A 167 4.50 0.98 -1.87
C SER A 167 4.84 2.07 -0.84
N ALA A 168 5.06 3.32 -1.25
CA ALA A 168 5.30 4.44 -0.34
C ALA A 168 4.10 4.77 0.57
N GLY A 169 2.88 4.39 0.16
CA GLY A 169 1.73 4.43 1.05
C GLY A 169 1.87 3.48 2.24
N ALA A 170 2.60 2.36 2.09
CA ALA A 170 2.88 1.45 3.21
C ALA A 170 3.84 2.08 4.22
N HIS A 171 4.87 2.81 3.75
CA HIS A 171 5.68 3.67 4.62
C HIS A 171 4.79 4.64 5.40
N LEU A 172 3.90 5.36 4.71
CA LEU A 172 2.98 6.32 5.31
C LEU A 172 2.06 5.66 6.36
N ALA A 173 1.59 4.45 6.07
CA ALA A 173 0.73 3.69 6.97
C ALA A 173 1.45 3.31 8.29
N ILE A 174 2.74 2.94 8.21
CA ILE A 174 3.55 2.60 9.39
C ILE A 174 3.90 3.85 10.20
N GLU A 175 4.27 4.97 9.54
CA GLU A 175 4.47 6.25 10.23
C GLU A 175 3.20 6.72 10.95
N MET A 176 2.04 6.59 10.29
CA MET A 176 0.74 6.92 10.89
C MET A 176 0.42 6.02 12.09
N LEU A 177 0.68 4.72 11.99
CA LEU A 177 0.50 3.79 13.11
C LEU A 177 1.36 4.18 14.32
N ALA A 178 2.64 4.49 14.10
CA ALA A 178 3.55 4.91 15.15
C ALA A 178 3.07 6.20 15.83
N GLU A 179 2.68 7.21 15.04
CA GLU A 179 2.18 8.48 15.56
C GLU A 179 0.88 8.32 16.34
N LEU A 180 -0.06 7.49 15.87
CA LEU A 180 -1.29 7.17 16.61
C LEU A 180 -0.97 6.53 17.96
N ALA A 181 -0.02 5.59 18.01
CA ALA A 181 0.42 4.97 19.24
C ALA A 181 1.07 5.97 20.21
N THR A 182 1.93 6.87 19.71
CA THR A 182 2.51 7.96 20.52
C THR A 182 1.45 8.89 21.10
N ARG A 183 0.35 9.13 20.38
CA ARG A 183 -0.79 9.94 20.86
C ARG A 183 -1.74 9.19 21.81
N GLY A 184 -1.56 7.88 21.99
CA GLY A 184 -2.54 7.03 22.69
C GLY A 184 -3.90 6.96 21.96
N ALA A 185 -3.92 7.20 20.65
CA ALA A 185 -5.11 7.15 19.83
C ALA A 185 -5.39 5.70 19.34
N PRO A 186 -6.65 5.32 19.10
CA PRO A 186 -6.97 3.98 18.59
C PRO A 186 -6.32 3.70 17.23
N GLY A 187 -5.42 2.71 17.18
CA GLY A 187 -4.79 2.26 15.94
C GLY A 187 -5.77 1.53 14.99
N PRO A 188 -5.38 1.31 13.72
CA PRO A 188 -6.19 0.56 12.78
C PRO A 188 -6.43 -0.86 13.29
N ARG A 189 -7.56 -1.47 12.93
CA ARG A 189 -7.86 -2.84 13.35
C ARG A 189 -7.02 -3.87 12.61
N ARG A 190 -6.87 -3.69 11.31
CA ARG A 190 -6.07 -4.52 10.41
C ARG A 190 -5.39 -3.64 9.37
N MET A 191 -4.21 -4.07 8.92
CA MET A 191 -3.47 -3.43 7.83
C MET A 191 -3.21 -4.41 6.70
N VAL A 192 -3.42 -3.98 5.46
CA VAL A 192 -2.96 -4.71 4.27
C VAL A 192 -1.94 -3.86 3.52
N LEU A 193 -0.75 -4.38 3.31
CA LEU A 193 0.36 -3.69 2.66
C LEU A 193 0.71 -4.39 1.35
N PHE A 194 0.56 -3.68 0.24
CA PHE A 194 0.99 -4.14 -1.06
C PHE A 194 2.37 -3.59 -1.39
N SER A 195 3.28 -4.45 -1.87
CA SER A 195 4.62 -4.07 -2.35
C SER A 195 5.34 -3.07 -1.42
N PRO A 196 5.37 -3.29 -0.10
CA PRO A 196 5.72 -2.24 0.85
C PRO A 196 7.17 -1.80 0.71
N VAL A 197 7.37 -0.49 0.73
CA VAL A 197 8.69 0.14 0.86
C VAL A 197 8.68 0.81 2.23
N LEU A 198 9.46 0.32 3.19
CA LEU A 198 9.49 0.76 4.59
C LEU A 198 10.84 1.35 4.99
N ASP A 199 11.94 0.86 4.41
CA ASP A 199 13.26 1.50 4.49
C ASP A 199 13.74 1.86 3.09
N PRO A 200 13.37 3.05 2.60
CA PRO A 200 13.71 3.49 1.24
C PRO A 200 15.21 3.54 0.94
N GLU A 201 16.06 3.62 1.98
CA GLU A 201 17.52 3.72 1.88
C GLU A 201 18.23 2.39 2.23
N SER A 202 17.46 1.30 2.34
CA SER A 202 17.97 -0.02 2.71
C SER A 202 19.11 -0.52 1.78
N PRO A 203 20.30 -0.85 2.33
CA PRO A 203 21.36 -1.46 1.55
C PRO A 203 21.02 -2.89 1.10
N GLN A 204 20.09 -3.57 1.80
CA GLN A 204 19.58 -4.88 1.38
C GLN A 204 18.79 -4.76 0.08
N ALA A 205 18.03 -3.67 -0.10
CA ALA A 205 17.33 -3.41 -1.36
C ALA A 205 18.32 -3.24 -2.53
N ASP A 206 19.44 -2.53 -2.34
CA ASP A 206 20.51 -2.42 -3.35
C ASP A 206 21.19 -3.77 -3.65
N ALA A 207 21.41 -4.62 -2.65
CA ALA A 207 22.00 -5.95 -2.86
C ALA A 207 21.04 -6.88 -3.61
N ARG A 208 19.76 -6.87 -3.24
CA ARG A 208 18.72 -7.66 -3.89
C ARG A 208 18.52 -7.21 -5.33
N ASP A 209 18.40 -5.91 -5.58
CA ASP A 209 18.21 -5.37 -6.92
C ASP A 209 19.38 -5.69 -7.88
N ARG A 210 20.62 -5.74 -7.36
CA ARG A 210 21.79 -6.17 -8.15
C ARG A 210 21.75 -7.65 -8.55
N SER A 211 21.22 -8.52 -7.68
CA SER A 211 21.17 -9.97 -7.91
C SER A 211 19.91 -10.41 -8.66
N CYS A 212 18.78 -9.77 -8.36
CA CYS A 212 17.48 -10.01 -8.96
C CYS A 212 16.77 -8.66 -9.17
N PRO A 213 17.01 -7.99 -10.31
CA PRO A 213 16.44 -6.68 -10.56
C PRO A 213 14.92 -6.69 -10.55
N ASP A 214 14.36 -5.78 -9.77
CA ASP A 214 12.93 -5.53 -9.69
C ASP A 214 12.40 -5.07 -11.05
N PRO A 215 11.29 -5.63 -11.58
CA PRO A 215 10.81 -5.27 -12.91
C PRO A 215 10.32 -3.82 -13.06
N VAL A 216 10.04 -3.09 -11.98
CA VAL A 216 9.41 -1.76 -12.03
C VAL A 216 10.25 -0.72 -11.30
N VAL A 217 10.52 -0.91 -10.01
CA VAL A 217 11.15 0.11 -9.16
C VAL A 217 12.62 -0.21 -8.95
N SER A 218 13.48 0.81 -9.00
CA SER A 218 14.88 0.69 -8.62
C SER A 218 15.14 1.44 -7.30
N PRO A 219 16.10 1.01 -6.47
CA PRO A 219 16.52 1.79 -5.29
C PRO A 219 16.93 3.22 -5.65
N GLN A 220 17.53 3.42 -6.84
CA GLN A 220 17.83 4.76 -7.37
C GLN A 220 16.57 5.61 -7.61
N PHE A 221 15.50 5.02 -8.15
CA PHE A 221 14.23 5.72 -8.31
C PHE A 221 13.62 6.08 -6.95
N VAL A 222 13.58 5.13 -6.02
CA VAL A 222 13.03 5.36 -4.68
C VAL A 222 13.80 6.46 -3.93
N ARG A 223 15.14 6.44 -3.94
CA ARG A 223 15.95 7.52 -3.32
C ARG A 223 15.69 8.90 -3.92
N ARG A 224 15.39 9.00 -5.22
CA ARG A 224 15.01 10.28 -5.85
C ARG A 224 13.64 10.76 -5.40
N CYS A 225 12.68 9.85 -5.26
CA CYS A 225 11.37 10.15 -4.68
C CYS A 225 11.51 10.63 -3.23
N VAL A 226 12.31 9.94 -2.41
CA VAL A 226 12.63 10.34 -1.02
C VAL A 226 13.28 11.71 -0.96
N SER A 227 14.28 11.98 -1.80
CA SER A 227 14.94 13.28 -1.87
C SER A 227 13.95 14.41 -2.17
N ALA A 228 13.01 14.18 -3.08
CA ALA A 228 11.94 15.14 -3.36
C ALA A 228 10.97 15.29 -2.17
N ALA A 229 10.61 14.19 -1.51
CA ALA A 229 9.72 14.16 -0.35
C ALA A 229 10.29 14.88 0.87
N ARG A 230 11.60 14.77 1.10
CA ARG A 230 12.33 15.45 2.17
C ARG A 230 12.33 16.98 2.02
N GLY A 231 12.30 17.51 0.79
CA GLY A 231 12.33 18.95 0.56
C GLY A 231 13.55 19.68 1.16
N GLY A 232 14.63 18.96 1.48
CA GLY A 232 15.82 19.47 2.17
C GLY A 232 15.95 19.08 3.64
N ASP A 233 14.95 18.44 4.25
CA ASP A 233 15.04 17.92 5.61
C ASP A 233 15.72 16.54 5.64
N PRO A 234 16.91 16.40 6.25
CA PRO A 234 17.64 15.13 6.31
C PRO A 234 17.01 14.11 7.26
N THR A 235 16.11 14.54 8.16
CA THR A 235 15.41 13.65 9.09
C THR A 235 14.14 13.04 8.51
N GLY A 236 13.83 13.40 7.26
CA GLY A 236 12.63 12.99 6.58
C GLY A 236 12.64 11.61 5.98
N VAL A 237 11.50 10.90 5.94
CA VAL A 237 11.31 9.60 5.25
C VAL A 237 12.52 8.65 5.44
N THR A 238 12.55 7.97 6.58
CA THR A 238 13.63 7.08 7.02
C THR A 238 13.11 5.63 7.12
N ASP A 239 13.79 4.74 7.86
CA ASP A 239 13.23 3.41 8.13
C ASP A 239 11.99 3.53 9.03
N ALA A 240 10.81 3.36 8.44
CA ALA A 240 9.54 3.43 9.15
C ALA A 240 9.42 2.35 10.24
N LEU A 241 10.15 1.23 10.16
CA LEU A 241 10.13 0.21 11.21
C LEU A 241 10.78 0.68 12.50
N SER A 242 11.75 1.61 12.43
CA SER A 242 12.35 2.24 13.61
C SER A 242 11.34 3.09 14.39
N ARG A 243 10.31 3.62 13.72
CA ARG A 243 9.22 4.36 14.38
C ARG A 243 8.35 3.48 15.25
N LEU A 244 8.34 2.17 15.00
CA LEU A 244 7.63 1.24 15.84
C LEU A 244 8.42 0.90 17.12
N ASP A 245 9.68 1.33 17.25
CA ASP A 245 10.45 1.09 18.47
C ASP A 245 9.80 1.82 19.66
N GLY A 246 9.46 1.05 20.71
CA GLY A 246 8.72 1.55 21.86
C GLY A 246 7.19 1.55 21.72
N VAL A 247 6.64 1.25 20.53
CA VAL A 247 5.21 0.97 20.39
C VAL A 247 4.90 -0.37 21.08
N ALA A 248 3.92 -0.35 21.98
CA ALA A 248 3.49 -1.54 22.72
C ALA A 248 2.91 -2.60 21.76
N ASP A 249 3.20 -3.86 22.03
CA ASP A 249 2.81 -4.98 21.16
C ASP A 249 1.28 -5.08 20.99
N ASP A 250 0.51 -4.70 22.00
CA ASP A 250 -0.97 -4.67 21.97
C ASP A 250 -1.56 -3.54 21.11
N SER A 251 -0.72 -2.56 20.75
CA SER A 251 -1.06 -1.44 19.87
C SER A 251 -0.77 -1.75 18.39
N LEU A 252 -0.13 -2.89 18.10
CA LEU A 252 0.17 -3.32 16.74
C LEU A 252 -1.03 -4.08 16.13
N PRO A 253 -1.46 -3.71 14.91
CA PRO A 253 -2.60 -4.34 14.25
C PRO A 253 -2.22 -5.66 13.58
N ALA A 254 -3.22 -6.47 13.27
CA ALA A 254 -2.98 -7.62 12.40
C ALA A 254 -2.57 -7.15 10.99
N VAL A 255 -1.52 -7.73 10.41
CA VAL A 255 -0.97 -7.29 9.12
C VAL A 255 -0.94 -8.41 8.07
N LEU A 256 -1.41 -8.09 6.86
CA LEU A 256 -1.17 -8.90 5.66
C LEU A 256 -0.26 -8.13 4.69
N SER A 257 0.84 -8.73 4.23
CA SER A 257 1.67 -8.15 3.16
C SER A 257 1.66 -8.98 1.88
N LEU A 258 1.43 -8.35 0.73
CA LEU A 258 1.38 -8.99 -0.59
C LEU A 258 2.34 -8.28 -1.54
N LEU A 259 3.29 -9.02 -2.11
CA LEU A 259 4.37 -8.46 -2.94
C LEU A 259 4.74 -9.39 -4.08
N GLY A 260 5.38 -8.88 -5.12
CA GLY A 260 6.00 -9.68 -6.18
C GLY A 260 7.25 -10.43 -5.69
N ASP A 261 7.47 -11.61 -6.25
CA ASP A 261 8.59 -12.51 -5.90
C ASP A 261 10.00 -11.91 -6.14
N THR A 262 10.09 -10.88 -6.96
CA THR A 262 11.35 -10.27 -7.37
C THR A 262 11.44 -8.78 -7.07
N GLU A 263 10.57 -8.28 -6.18
CA GLU A 263 10.67 -6.90 -5.71
C GLU A 263 11.95 -6.69 -4.90
N CYS A 264 12.61 -5.56 -5.11
CA CYS A 264 13.88 -5.26 -4.44
C CYS A 264 13.71 -4.93 -2.95
N TYR A 265 12.52 -4.49 -2.52
CA TYR A 265 12.19 -4.17 -1.13
C TYR A 265 11.55 -5.34 -0.35
N ALA A 266 11.61 -6.57 -0.85
CA ALA A 266 11.04 -7.73 -0.16
C ALA A 266 11.57 -7.92 1.28
N ASP A 267 12.81 -7.51 1.55
CA ASP A 267 13.39 -7.54 2.89
C ASP A 267 12.61 -6.69 3.91
N ASP A 268 12.01 -5.57 3.49
CA ASP A 268 11.17 -4.73 4.37
C ASP A 268 9.96 -5.51 4.89
N THR A 269 9.33 -6.30 4.02
CA THR A 269 8.23 -7.20 4.40
C THR A 269 8.73 -8.20 5.45
N TRP A 270 9.86 -8.85 5.22
CA TRP A 270 10.38 -9.84 6.17
C TRP A 270 10.77 -9.23 7.51
N ARG A 271 11.33 -8.01 7.52
CA ARG A 271 11.65 -7.29 8.77
C ARG A 271 10.39 -6.96 9.55
N LEU A 272 9.36 -6.42 8.89
CA LEU A 272 8.07 -6.13 9.53
C LEU A 272 7.44 -7.39 10.14
N HIS A 273 7.32 -8.45 9.35
CA HIS A 273 6.66 -9.68 9.80
C HIS A 273 7.43 -10.37 10.93
N ARG A 274 8.77 -10.34 10.91
CA ARG A 274 9.59 -10.84 12.03
C ARG A 274 9.36 -10.04 13.32
N ARG A 275 9.14 -8.73 13.22
CA ARG A 275 8.78 -7.89 14.37
C ARG A 275 7.42 -8.31 14.93
N LEU A 276 6.42 -8.44 14.05
CA LEU A 276 5.06 -8.84 14.44
C LEU A 276 5.02 -10.25 15.05
N ASP A 277 5.79 -11.19 14.51
CA ASP A 277 5.95 -12.54 15.06
C ASP A 277 6.49 -12.52 16.49
N ARG A 278 7.50 -11.68 16.77
CA ARG A 278 8.08 -11.52 18.12
C ARG A 278 7.09 -10.90 19.10
N ALA A 279 6.23 -10.00 18.61
CA ALA A 279 5.16 -9.36 19.37
C ALA A 279 3.93 -10.28 19.57
N GLY A 280 3.90 -11.46 18.95
CA GLY A 280 2.74 -12.37 19.00
C GLY A 280 1.50 -11.85 18.26
N VAL A 281 1.69 -10.91 17.32
CA VAL A 281 0.61 -10.27 16.56
C VAL A 281 0.26 -11.09 15.31
N GLU A 282 -1.03 -11.25 15.02
CA GLU A 282 -1.50 -11.95 13.80
C GLU A 282 -0.88 -11.30 12.56
N ASN A 283 -0.06 -12.05 11.82
CA ASN A 283 0.56 -11.52 10.62
C ASN A 283 0.73 -12.60 9.55
N ARG A 284 0.60 -12.21 8.28
CA ARG A 284 0.78 -13.09 7.12
C ARG A 284 1.43 -12.31 6.00
N TRP A 285 2.29 -12.95 5.22
CA TRP A 285 2.82 -12.35 4.00
C TRP A 285 2.89 -13.37 2.87
N ARG A 286 2.88 -12.88 1.63
CA ARG A 286 2.95 -13.72 0.44
C ARG A 286 3.68 -13.04 -0.70
N ALA A 287 4.81 -13.64 -1.08
CA ALA A 287 5.50 -13.34 -2.33
C ALA A 287 4.78 -14.05 -3.48
N MET A 288 4.19 -13.28 -4.38
CA MET A 288 3.37 -13.72 -5.51
C MET A 288 4.27 -14.01 -6.72
N PRO A 289 4.34 -15.28 -7.18
CA PRO A 289 5.21 -15.64 -8.29
C PRO A 289 4.93 -14.84 -9.57
N GLY A 290 5.99 -14.31 -10.18
CA GLY A 290 5.94 -13.56 -11.43
C GLY A 290 5.26 -12.19 -11.37
N GLN A 291 4.82 -11.72 -10.20
CA GLN A 291 4.22 -10.40 -10.08
C GLN A 291 5.29 -9.31 -9.98
N ILE A 292 4.88 -8.10 -10.33
CA ILE A 292 5.71 -6.90 -10.32
C ILE A 292 5.32 -6.01 -9.14
N HIS A 293 6.17 -5.03 -8.83
CA HIS A 293 5.83 -3.98 -7.87
C HIS A 293 4.50 -3.31 -8.20
N SER A 294 3.66 -3.10 -7.18
CA SER A 294 2.31 -2.52 -7.27
C SER A 294 1.38 -3.26 -8.25
N PHE A 295 1.50 -4.58 -8.39
CA PHE A 295 0.67 -5.36 -9.33
C PHE A 295 -0.85 -5.26 -9.10
N LEU A 296 -1.30 -4.84 -7.91
CA LEU A 296 -2.72 -4.62 -7.61
C LEU A 296 -3.39 -3.60 -8.54
N VAL A 297 -2.65 -2.63 -9.10
CA VAL A 297 -3.23 -1.64 -10.04
C VAL A 297 -3.77 -2.31 -11.31
N PHE A 298 -3.32 -3.53 -11.59
CA PHE A 298 -3.79 -4.36 -12.70
C PHE A 298 -4.85 -5.39 -12.28
N ALA A 299 -5.46 -5.28 -11.09
CA ALA A 299 -6.42 -6.26 -10.58
C ALA A 299 -7.64 -6.51 -11.50
N ARG A 300 -7.93 -5.56 -12.40
CA ARG A 300 -8.98 -5.71 -13.41
C ARG A 300 -8.59 -6.64 -14.58
N TRP A 301 -7.30 -6.79 -14.86
CA TRP A 301 -6.79 -7.48 -16.05
C TRP A 301 -5.91 -8.70 -15.73
N LEU A 302 -5.16 -8.64 -14.63
CA LEU A 302 -4.35 -9.73 -14.10
C LEU A 302 -5.16 -10.55 -13.07
N PRO A 303 -5.38 -11.84 -13.31
CA PRO A 303 -5.99 -12.75 -12.33
C PRO A 303 -5.30 -12.70 -10.97
N GLU A 304 -3.97 -12.56 -10.95
CA GLU A 304 -3.16 -12.50 -9.74
C GLU A 304 -3.34 -11.18 -8.99
N GLY A 305 -3.52 -10.07 -9.71
CA GLY A 305 -3.91 -8.79 -9.09
C GLY A 305 -5.29 -8.88 -8.45
N ARG A 306 -6.27 -9.48 -9.16
CA ARG A 306 -7.62 -9.73 -8.60
C ARG A 306 -7.53 -10.56 -7.34
N ALA A 307 -6.76 -11.64 -7.39
CA ALA A 307 -6.59 -12.57 -6.30
C ALA A 307 -6.01 -11.94 -5.04
N ALA A 308 -4.98 -11.11 -5.20
CA ALA A 308 -4.37 -10.40 -4.10
C ALA A 308 -5.36 -9.43 -3.43
N VAL A 309 -6.20 -8.75 -4.21
CA VAL A 309 -7.29 -7.91 -3.66
C VAL A 309 -8.35 -8.76 -2.95
N VAL A 310 -8.70 -9.93 -3.48
CA VAL A 310 -9.65 -10.84 -2.80
C VAL A 310 -9.04 -11.41 -1.51
N GLU A 311 -7.76 -11.74 -1.50
CA GLU A 311 -7.04 -12.18 -0.29
C GLU A 311 -7.02 -11.08 0.77
N ALA A 312 -6.72 -9.84 0.37
CA ALA A 312 -6.85 -8.66 1.22
C ALA A 312 -8.27 -8.52 1.80
N ALA A 313 -9.31 -8.66 0.96
CA ALA A 313 -10.69 -8.56 1.42
C ALA A 313 -11.06 -9.63 2.45
N ARG A 314 -10.61 -10.89 2.25
CA ARG A 314 -10.82 -11.98 3.22
C ARG A 314 -10.12 -11.68 4.54
N PHE A 315 -8.89 -11.16 4.49
CA PHE A 315 -8.14 -10.81 5.68
C PHE A 315 -8.81 -9.70 6.48
N LEU A 316 -9.31 -8.66 5.82
CA LEU A 316 -10.02 -7.55 6.49
C LEU A 316 -11.31 -8.01 7.17
N ARG A 317 -12.05 -8.93 6.53
CA ARG A 317 -13.31 -9.48 7.06
C ARG A 317 -13.13 -10.48 8.21
N ALA A 318 -11.95 -11.08 8.39
CA ALA A 318 -11.74 -12.17 9.34
C ALA A 318 -12.00 -11.78 10.82
N GLY A 319 -12.19 -10.50 11.13
CA GLY A 319 -12.60 -10.01 12.46
C GLY A 319 -13.94 -9.27 12.49
N SER A 320 -14.62 -9.08 11.37
CA SER A 320 -15.93 -8.41 11.35
C SER A 320 -17.02 -9.41 11.79
N PRO A 321 -17.92 -9.02 12.72
CA PRO A 321 -19.02 -9.86 13.15
C PRO A 321 -20.01 -10.20 12.02
#